data_AF-A0A7S2LYK0-F1
#
_entry.id   AF-A0A7S2LYK0-F1
#
_cell.length_a   1.000
_cell.length_b   1.000
_cell.length_c   1.000
_cell.angle_alpha   90.00
_cell.angle_beta   90.00
_cell.angle_gamma   90.00
#
_symmetry.space_group_name_H-M   'P 1'
#
loop_
_entity.id
_entity.type
_entity.pdbx_description
1 polymer ?
#
loop_
_entity_poly.entity_id
_entity_poly.type
_entity_poly.pdbx_seq_one_letter_code
_entity_poly.pdbx_strand_id
1 'polypeptide(L)'
;SGATCRDPSHNPSGNDGASQNRAWERFGIHSVVFQRRRPFHGERLRRLLEAWPIPGGNAFDLDALGPWSPGEGGKDVEDILRPVLRSKGFCWVDQEPLRQHVWSHAGKTLAVRPADWWWAVLGEEQLRFKVGYPGVEAEYRNVKREKWHRDVGDRRQELVFIGGPALREQDLVPLLEACLLTDDELGEFWERMRHLEVPNDDFDMNGLLKKLGASQERAD
;
A
#
# COMPACT_ATOMS: atom_id res chain seq x y z
N SER A 1 -36.18 -25.87 30.69
CA SER A 1 -35.94 -25.36 32.05
C SER A 1 -34.64 -25.97 32.55
N GLY A 2 -33.57 -25.28 32.91
CA GLY A 2 -33.29 -23.87 33.12
C GLY A 2 -32.00 -23.79 33.94
N ALA A 3 -31.07 -22.90 33.54
CA ALA A 3 -30.17 -22.10 34.39
C ALA A 3 -29.25 -22.80 35.44
N THR A 4 -28.02 -22.40 35.75
CA THR A 4 -27.14 -21.27 35.41
C THR A 4 -25.84 -21.55 36.18
N CYS A 5 -24.69 -21.63 35.53
CA CYS A 5 -23.42 -21.44 36.25
C CYS A 5 -23.10 -19.93 36.20
N ARG A 6 -23.18 -19.28 37.36
CA ARG A 6 -22.77 -17.88 37.55
C ARG A 6 -21.26 -17.87 37.84
N ASP A 7 -20.49 -17.21 36.99
CA ASP A 7 -19.17 -16.66 37.37
C ASP A 7 -19.30 -15.13 37.34
N PRO A 8 -19.22 -14.44 38.49
CA PRO A 8 -19.22 -12.99 38.55
C PRO A 8 -17.78 -12.49 38.55
N SER A 9 -17.11 -12.54 37.40
CA SER A 9 -15.80 -11.89 37.24
C SER A 9 -15.48 -11.50 35.78
N HIS A 10 -16.45 -10.94 35.07
CA HIS A 10 -16.17 -10.20 33.84
C HIS A 10 -16.74 -8.80 33.92
N ASN A 11 -15.83 -7.85 34.14
CA ASN A 11 -16.09 -6.44 33.95
C ASN A 11 -15.40 -6.03 32.65
N PRO A 12 -16.09 -5.94 31.49
CA PRO A 12 -15.50 -5.40 30.27
C PRO A 12 -15.67 -3.88 30.31
N SER A 13 -14.85 -3.21 31.12
CA SER A 13 -14.68 -1.76 31.01
C SER A 13 -13.49 -1.51 30.10
N GLY A 14 -13.81 -1.09 28.87
CA GLY A 14 -12.86 -0.83 27.81
C GLY A 14 -11.86 0.26 28.15
N ASN A 15 -10.69 0.14 27.53
CA ASN A 15 -9.86 1.29 27.19
C ASN A 15 -8.99 0.93 25.97
N ASP A 16 -9.61 0.90 24.79
CA ASP A 16 -8.93 0.72 23.50
C ASP A 16 -8.21 2.01 23.05
N GLY A 17 -7.45 2.63 23.96
CA GLY A 17 -6.60 3.80 23.70
C GLY A 17 -5.10 3.53 23.89
N ALA A 18 -4.71 2.38 24.44
CA ALA A 18 -3.33 2.15 24.92
C ALA A 18 -2.38 1.47 23.90
N SER A 19 -2.80 1.31 22.64
CA SER A 19 -1.98 0.62 21.63
C SER A 19 -1.05 1.56 20.85
N GLN A 20 -1.30 2.88 20.83
CA GLN A 20 -0.53 3.77 19.96
C GLN A 20 0.83 4.23 20.56
N ASN A 21 1.07 4.02 21.86
CA ASN A 21 2.21 4.67 22.53
C ASN A 21 3.37 3.79 23.03
N ARG A 22 3.21 2.47 23.16
CA ARG A 22 4.24 1.66 23.85
C ARG A 22 5.55 1.48 23.07
N ALA A 23 5.50 1.54 21.75
CA ALA A 23 6.68 1.30 20.90
C ALA A 23 7.53 2.56 20.71
N TRP A 24 6.91 3.74 20.59
CA TRP A 24 7.66 5.00 20.51
C TRP A 24 8.32 5.32 21.86
N GLU A 25 7.61 5.15 22.99
CA GLU A 25 8.13 5.45 24.34
C GLU A 25 9.34 4.59 24.68
N ARG A 26 9.34 3.35 24.18
CA ARG A 26 10.32 2.33 24.56
C ARG A 26 11.46 2.15 23.56
N PHE A 27 11.20 2.36 22.27
CA PHE A 27 12.13 2.04 21.19
C PHE A 27 12.29 3.16 20.15
N GLY A 28 11.56 4.29 20.30
CA GLY A 28 11.58 5.40 19.35
C GLY A 28 11.15 5.02 17.94
N ILE A 29 10.23 4.05 17.82
CA ILE A 29 9.67 3.64 16.52
C ILE A 29 8.59 4.64 16.09
N HIS A 30 8.77 5.22 14.91
CA HIS A 30 7.83 6.15 14.30
C HIS A 30 7.07 5.49 13.15
N SER A 31 5.83 5.94 12.92
CA SER A 31 5.03 5.55 11.77
C SER A 31 4.60 6.79 10.97
N VAL A 32 4.78 6.75 9.66
CA VAL A 32 4.34 7.78 8.72
C VAL A 32 3.31 7.17 7.77
N VAL A 33 2.19 7.86 7.58
CA VAL A 33 1.14 7.45 6.64
C VAL A 33 1.12 8.41 5.46
N PHE A 34 1.25 7.87 4.25
CA PHE A 34 1.19 8.64 3.01
C PHE A 34 -0.08 8.28 2.24
N GLN A 35 -0.97 9.27 2.09
CA GLN A 35 -2.23 9.13 1.37
C GLN A 35 -2.42 10.24 0.36
N ARG A 36 -2.63 9.90 -0.91
CA ARG A 36 -2.86 10.87 -2.00
C ARG A 36 -3.82 10.28 -3.03
N ARG A 37 -4.56 11.15 -3.73
CA ARG A 37 -5.50 10.77 -4.82
C ARG A 37 -4.92 11.11 -6.20
N ARG A 38 -3.63 10.82 -6.37
CA ARG A 38 -2.88 11.08 -7.59
C ARG A 38 -1.92 9.92 -7.85
N PRO A 39 -1.76 9.44 -9.10
CA PRO A 39 -0.83 8.35 -9.39
C PRO A 39 0.63 8.80 -9.24
N PHE A 40 1.50 7.84 -8.96
CA PHE A 40 2.94 8.02 -9.11
C PHE A 40 3.31 7.95 -10.59
N HIS A 41 4.29 8.75 -10.98
CA HIS A 41 5.03 8.60 -12.22
C HIS A 41 5.93 7.37 -12.13
N GLY A 42 5.77 6.40 -13.03
CA GLY A 42 6.47 5.11 -12.98
C GLY A 42 7.99 5.26 -12.90
N GLU A 43 8.57 6.13 -13.73
CA GLU A 43 10.03 6.35 -13.73
C GLU A 43 10.57 7.03 -12.46
N ARG A 44 9.84 8.01 -11.89
CA ARG A 44 10.28 8.68 -10.64
C ARG A 44 10.18 7.72 -9.47
N LEU A 45 9.11 6.94 -9.42
CA LEU A 45 8.94 5.88 -8.43
C LEU A 45 10.03 4.81 -8.57
N ARG A 46 10.34 4.34 -9.78
CA ARG A 46 11.41 3.36 -10.02
C ARG A 46 12.76 3.85 -9.50
N ARG A 47 13.14 5.09 -9.80
CA ARG A 47 14.39 5.69 -9.30
C ARG A 47 14.44 5.76 -7.78
N LEU A 48 13.32 6.12 -7.14
CA LEU A 48 13.22 6.13 -5.68
C LEU A 48 13.42 4.72 -5.10
N LEU A 49 12.82 3.69 -5.71
CA LEU A 49 12.96 2.30 -5.27
C LEU A 49 14.39 1.78 -5.46
N GLU A 50 15.10 2.23 -6.50
CA GLU A 50 16.50 1.86 -6.77
C GLU A 50 17.49 2.54 -5.82
N ALA A 51 17.21 3.78 -5.42
CA ALA A 51 17.96 4.49 -4.39
C ALA A 51 17.67 3.99 -2.97
N TRP A 52 16.79 2.99 -2.81
CA TRP A 52 16.43 2.48 -1.50
C TRP A 52 17.62 1.73 -0.88
N PRO A 53 18.13 2.13 0.29
CA PRO A 53 19.31 1.53 0.91
C PRO A 53 18.92 0.20 1.58
N ILE A 54 18.62 -0.82 0.77
CA ILE A 54 18.31 -2.17 1.22
C ILE A 54 19.63 -2.88 1.55
N PRO A 55 19.90 -3.27 2.81
CA PRO A 55 21.17 -3.89 3.15
C PRO A 55 21.38 -5.22 2.41
N GLY A 56 22.39 -5.27 1.55
CA GLY A 56 22.87 -6.51 0.95
C GLY A 56 23.68 -7.35 1.96
N GLY A 57 23.05 -7.92 2.99
CA GLY A 57 23.76 -8.68 4.04
C GLY A 57 22.96 -8.84 5.32
N ASN A 58 23.41 -9.63 6.31
CA ASN A 58 22.71 -9.91 7.59
C ASN A 58 22.58 -8.71 8.55
N ALA A 59 22.32 -7.52 8.03
CA ALA A 59 22.16 -6.30 8.81
C ALA A 59 20.67 -6.05 9.09
N PHE A 60 20.17 -6.67 10.16
CA PHE A 60 19.12 -6.09 10.99
C PHE A 60 19.76 -5.74 12.33
N ASP A 61 20.76 -4.88 12.28
CA ASP A 61 21.34 -4.34 13.49
C ASP A 61 20.70 -2.97 13.75
N LEU A 62 19.89 -2.89 14.80
CA LEU A 62 19.28 -1.64 15.25
C LEU A 62 20.36 -0.61 15.64
N ASP A 63 21.55 -1.07 16.04
CA ASP A 63 22.67 -0.21 16.42
C ASP A 63 23.40 0.38 15.20
N ALA A 64 23.25 -0.23 14.01
CA ALA A 64 23.74 0.34 12.75
C ALA A 64 22.92 1.57 12.28
N LEU A 65 21.81 1.87 12.95
CA LEU A 65 21.02 3.11 12.80
C LEU A 65 21.52 4.21 13.78
N GLY A 66 22.79 4.12 14.19
CA GLY A 66 23.42 5.04 15.12
C GLY A 66 23.17 6.53 14.80
N PRO A 67 23.37 7.42 15.79
CA PRO A 67 22.97 8.82 15.68
C PRO A 67 23.56 9.48 14.44
N TRP A 68 22.66 9.85 13.52
CA TRP A 68 23.00 10.64 12.34
C TRP A 68 23.59 11.99 12.79
N SER A 69 24.77 12.30 12.28
CA SER A 69 25.40 13.61 12.43
C SER A 69 25.15 14.41 11.15
N PRO A 70 24.62 15.65 11.23
CA PRO A 70 24.39 16.46 10.03
C PRO A 70 25.73 16.83 9.38
N GLY A 71 25.93 16.41 8.13
CA GLY A 71 26.82 17.15 7.23
C GLY A 71 26.11 18.43 6.79
N GLU A 72 26.85 19.52 6.66
CA GLU A 72 26.34 20.79 6.12
C GLU A 72 25.97 20.60 4.63
N GLY A 73 24.72 20.21 4.38
CA GLY A 73 24.15 19.92 3.06
C GLY A 73 22.76 19.31 3.24
N GLY A 74 21.84 19.50 2.29
CA GLY A 74 20.51 18.87 2.37
C GLY A 74 20.63 17.34 2.53
N LYS A 75 19.66 16.71 3.22
CA LYS A 75 19.66 15.25 3.37
C LYS A 75 19.50 14.58 1.99
N ASP A 76 20.39 13.65 1.67
CA ASP A 76 20.25 12.83 0.47
C ASP A 76 19.07 11.84 0.60
N VAL A 77 18.53 11.38 -0.52
CA VAL A 77 17.43 10.41 -0.62
C VAL A 77 17.71 9.18 0.24
N GLU A 78 18.94 8.66 0.18
CA GLU A 78 19.35 7.48 0.93
C GLU A 78 19.31 7.72 2.45
N ASP A 79 19.71 8.91 2.91
CA ASP A 79 19.65 9.27 4.34
C ASP A 79 18.21 9.43 4.84
N ILE A 80 17.29 9.87 3.97
CA ILE A 80 15.86 9.95 4.28
C ILE A 80 15.23 8.56 4.37
N LEU A 81 15.66 7.62 3.52
CA LEU A 81 15.09 6.27 3.43
C LEU A 81 15.70 5.28 4.44
N ARG A 82 16.97 5.46 4.82
CA ARG A 82 17.71 4.55 5.74
C ARG A 82 16.99 4.27 7.06
N PRO A 83 16.29 5.23 7.71
CA PRO A 83 15.56 4.97 8.94
C PRO A 83 14.30 4.11 8.76
N VAL A 84 13.82 3.88 7.53
CA VAL A 84 12.63 3.07 7.26
C VAL A 84 12.95 1.59 7.40
N LEU A 85 12.32 0.94 8.37
CA LEU A 85 12.51 -0.48 8.69
C LEU A 85 11.56 -1.39 7.91
N ARG A 86 10.33 -0.93 7.72
CA ARG A 86 9.29 -1.64 6.96
C ARG A 86 8.32 -0.66 6.35
N SER A 87 7.70 -1.07 5.25
CA SER A 87 6.60 -0.31 4.67
C SER A 87 5.63 -1.23 3.93
N LYS A 88 4.36 -0.82 3.86
CA LYS A 88 3.32 -1.59 3.18
C LYS A 88 2.19 -0.69 2.70
N GLY A 89 1.43 -1.16 1.72
CA GLY A 89 0.19 -0.52 1.35
C GLY A 89 -0.19 -0.73 -0.10
N PHE A 90 -1.05 0.14 -0.60
CA PHE A 90 -1.47 0.16 -1.99
C PHE A 90 -0.92 1.42 -2.66
N CYS A 91 -0.39 1.25 -3.87
CA CYS A 91 -0.01 2.37 -4.71
C CYS A 91 -0.70 2.34 -6.07
N TRP A 92 -0.90 3.53 -6.62
CA TRP A 92 -1.45 3.77 -7.95
C TRP A 92 -0.33 4.32 -8.84
N VAL A 93 -0.04 3.65 -9.95
CA VAL A 93 1.06 4.00 -10.86
C VAL A 93 0.48 4.31 -12.23
N ASP A 94 1.02 5.32 -12.90
CA ASP A 94 0.51 5.81 -14.18
C ASP A 94 0.67 4.82 -15.35
N GLN A 95 1.68 3.95 -15.30
CA GLN A 95 1.97 2.94 -16.32
C GLN A 95 0.96 1.77 -16.33
N GLU A 96 0.39 1.43 -15.17
CA GLU A 96 -0.61 0.37 -15.01
C GLU A 96 -1.85 0.91 -14.26
N PRO A 97 -2.59 1.84 -14.87
CA PRO A 97 -3.46 2.74 -14.11
C PRO A 97 -4.80 2.12 -13.71
N LEU A 98 -5.16 1.00 -14.34
CA LEU A 98 -6.34 0.19 -14.02
C LEU A 98 -6.08 -0.75 -12.83
N ARG A 99 -4.82 -1.05 -12.50
CA ARG A 99 -4.45 -1.99 -11.43
C ARG A 99 -4.02 -1.28 -10.15
N GLN A 100 -4.38 -1.90 -9.04
CA GLN A 100 -3.78 -1.67 -7.73
C GLN A 100 -2.41 -2.32 -7.71
N HIS A 101 -1.45 -1.68 -7.07
CA HIS A 101 -0.16 -2.29 -6.80
C HIS A 101 0.03 -2.43 -5.29
N VAL A 102 0.48 -3.61 -4.86
CA VAL A 102 0.82 -3.87 -3.46
C VAL A 102 2.27 -3.49 -3.24
N TRP A 103 2.47 -2.50 -2.37
CA TRP A 103 3.76 -2.14 -1.82
C TRP A 103 4.05 -3.04 -0.62
N SER A 104 5.23 -3.67 -0.62
CA SER A 104 5.69 -4.53 0.46
C SER A 104 7.17 -4.32 0.70
N HIS A 105 7.52 -4.00 1.94
CA HIS A 105 8.90 -3.86 2.38
C HIS A 105 9.04 -4.41 3.79
N ALA A 106 9.91 -5.40 3.93
CA ALA A 106 10.33 -5.91 5.21
C ALA A 106 11.78 -6.39 5.09
N GLY A 107 12.67 -5.79 5.87
CA GLY A 107 14.09 -6.11 5.81
C GLY A 107 14.71 -5.87 4.45
N LYS A 108 15.23 -6.94 3.86
CA LYS A 108 15.97 -6.90 2.61
C LYS A 108 15.09 -7.00 1.36
N THR A 109 13.78 -7.11 1.54
CA THR A 109 12.85 -7.28 0.42
C THR A 109 11.98 -6.05 0.32
N LEU A 110 12.09 -5.33 -0.80
CA LEU A 110 11.17 -4.29 -1.24
C LEU A 110 10.58 -4.72 -2.58
N ALA A 111 9.26 -4.67 -2.69
CA ALA A 111 8.56 -4.99 -3.94
C ALA A 111 7.28 -4.17 -4.07
N VAL A 112 7.06 -3.69 -5.27
CA VAL A 112 5.79 -3.15 -5.75
C VAL A 112 5.29 -4.11 -6.82
N ARG A 113 4.17 -4.78 -6.58
CA ARG A 113 3.64 -5.80 -7.51
C ARG A 113 2.21 -5.47 -7.92
N PRO A 114 1.84 -5.66 -9.20
CA PRO A 114 0.45 -5.62 -9.61
C PRO A 114 -0.39 -6.58 -8.78
N ALA A 115 -1.58 -6.15 -8.41
CA ALA A 115 -2.56 -6.93 -7.68
C ALA A 115 -3.90 -6.86 -8.42
N ASP A 116 -4.98 -6.55 -7.69
CA ASP A 116 -6.32 -6.51 -8.24
C ASP A 116 -6.59 -5.24 -9.07
N TRP A 117 -7.68 -5.24 -9.81
CA TRP A 117 -8.21 -4.06 -10.48
C TRP A 117 -8.80 -3.07 -9.47
N TRP A 118 -8.74 -1.77 -9.77
CA TRP A 118 -9.52 -0.79 -9.01
C TRP A 118 -11.01 -1.03 -9.22
N TRP A 119 -11.83 -0.93 -8.18
CA TRP A 119 -13.28 -1.06 -8.31
C TRP A 119 -13.88 -0.03 -9.26
N ALA A 120 -13.29 1.17 -9.30
CA ALA A 120 -13.71 2.28 -10.14
C ALA A 120 -13.51 2.07 -11.64
N VAL A 121 -12.73 1.06 -12.05
CA VAL A 121 -12.47 0.79 -13.48
C VAL A 121 -13.23 -0.42 -14.02
N LEU A 122 -13.95 -1.14 -13.16
CA LEU A 122 -14.74 -2.30 -13.58
C LEU A 122 -16.01 -1.86 -14.31
N GLY A 123 -16.25 -2.46 -15.48
CA GLY A 123 -17.55 -2.37 -16.15
C GLY A 123 -18.65 -3.06 -15.35
N GLU A 124 -19.92 -2.84 -15.73
CA GLU A 124 -21.07 -3.37 -14.99
C GLU A 124 -21.04 -4.90 -14.86
N GLU A 125 -20.76 -5.61 -15.95
CA GLU A 125 -20.71 -7.08 -15.96
C GLU A 125 -19.54 -7.62 -15.13
N GLN A 126 -18.35 -7.02 -15.26
CA GLN A 126 -17.16 -7.38 -14.49
C GLN A 126 -17.37 -7.18 -12.99
N LEU A 127 -18.00 -6.04 -12.62
CA LEU A 127 -18.36 -5.76 -11.24
C LEU A 127 -19.37 -6.79 -10.72
N ARG A 128 -20.43 -7.06 -11.49
CA ARG A 128 -21.47 -8.05 -11.14
C ARG A 128 -20.88 -9.44 -10.92
N PHE A 129 -19.99 -9.86 -11.82
CA PHE A 129 -19.27 -11.12 -11.69
C PHE A 129 -18.43 -11.15 -10.41
N LYS A 130 -17.65 -10.08 -10.17
CA LYS A 130 -16.74 -10.01 -9.02
C LYS A 130 -17.46 -9.93 -7.67
N VAL A 131 -18.55 -9.17 -7.55
CA VAL A 131 -19.30 -9.10 -6.28
C VAL A 131 -20.11 -10.38 -6.02
N GLY A 132 -20.27 -11.25 -7.02
CA GLY A 132 -20.86 -12.58 -6.86
C GLY A 132 -20.02 -13.54 -6.01
N TYR A 133 -18.72 -13.27 -5.82
CA TYR A 133 -17.87 -14.08 -4.94
C TYR A 133 -18.23 -13.88 -3.45
N PRO A 134 -18.21 -14.94 -2.63
CA PRO A 134 -18.49 -14.85 -1.20
C PRO A 134 -17.63 -13.79 -0.48
N GLY A 135 -18.27 -12.89 0.25
CA GLY A 135 -17.60 -11.83 1.04
C GLY A 135 -17.19 -10.59 0.24
N VAL A 136 -17.12 -10.67 -1.08
CA VAL A 136 -16.62 -9.58 -1.93
C VAL A 136 -17.62 -8.42 -2.03
N GLU A 137 -18.92 -8.70 -2.02
CA GLU A 137 -19.94 -7.64 -1.99
C GLU A 137 -19.81 -6.74 -0.75
N ALA A 138 -19.54 -7.34 0.41
CA ALA A 138 -19.33 -6.60 1.66
C ALA A 138 -18.06 -5.74 1.60
N GLU A 139 -16.98 -6.27 1.00
CA GLU A 139 -15.75 -5.52 0.73
C GLU A 139 -16.02 -4.31 -0.18
N TYR A 140 -16.71 -4.52 -1.31
CA TYR A 140 -17.05 -3.45 -2.24
C TYR A 140 -17.88 -2.34 -1.57
N ARG A 141 -18.91 -2.70 -0.78
CA ARG A 141 -19.69 -1.73 0.00
C ARG A 141 -18.83 -0.96 1.00
N ASN A 142 -17.87 -1.62 1.64
CA ASN A 142 -16.94 -0.98 2.56
C ASN A 142 -16.04 0.03 1.84
N VAL A 143 -15.45 -0.36 0.70
CA VAL A 143 -14.63 0.54 -0.12
C VAL A 143 -15.45 1.74 -0.60
N LYS A 144 -16.68 1.51 -1.06
CA LYS A 144 -17.60 2.57 -1.48
C LYS A 144 -17.89 3.58 -0.38
N ARG A 145 -18.01 3.13 0.88
CA ARG A 145 -18.32 3.99 2.02
C ARG A 145 -17.09 4.74 2.55
N GLU A 146 -15.97 4.04 2.69
CA GLU A 146 -14.81 4.55 3.43
C GLU A 146 -13.72 5.15 2.53
N LYS A 147 -13.59 4.65 1.29
CA LYS A 147 -12.41 4.91 0.44
C LYS A 147 -12.75 5.49 -0.92
N TRP A 148 -14.02 5.75 -1.21
CA TRP A 148 -14.44 6.24 -2.51
C TRP A 148 -14.31 7.76 -2.63
N HIS A 149 -13.58 8.20 -3.65
CA HIS A 149 -13.49 9.59 -4.06
C HIS A 149 -14.44 9.86 -5.22
N ARG A 150 -15.01 11.08 -5.28
CA ARG A 150 -15.93 11.46 -6.36
C ARG A 150 -15.31 11.29 -7.75
N ASP A 151 -14.08 11.76 -7.93
CA ASP A 151 -13.49 11.86 -9.27
C ASP A 151 -12.66 10.63 -9.68
N VAL A 152 -12.05 9.95 -8.71
CA VAL A 152 -11.13 8.82 -8.98
C VAL A 152 -11.63 7.49 -8.43
N GLY A 153 -12.78 7.47 -7.76
CA GLY A 153 -13.30 6.29 -7.09
C GLY A 153 -12.35 5.79 -6.00
N ASP A 154 -12.04 4.50 -5.98
CA ASP A 154 -11.19 3.90 -4.96
C ASP A 154 -9.68 4.06 -5.21
N ARG A 155 -9.26 4.54 -6.40
CA ARG A 155 -7.85 4.80 -6.75
C ARG A 155 -7.19 5.75 -5.75
N ARG A 156 -6.01 5.36 -5.24
CA ARG A 156 -5.24 6.12 -4.24
C ARG A 156 -3.84 5.57 -4.01
N GLN A 157 -3.00 6.43 -3.45
CA GLN A 157 -1.87 6.04 -2.60
C GLN A 157 -2.39 5.82 -1.18
N GLU A 158 -2.02 4.71 -0.57
CA GLU A 158 -2.28 4.41 0.83
C GLU A 158 -1.11 3.57 1.35
N LEU A 159 -0.04 4.25 1.77
CA LEU A 159 1.21 3.64 2.21
C LEU A 159 1.46 3.95 3.69
N VAL A 160 2.04 2.99 4.39
CA VAL A 160 2.48 3.12 5.78
C VAL A 160 3.95 2.76 5.86
N PHE A 161 4.74 3.66 6.43
CA PHE A 161 6.17 3.49 6.67
C PHE A 161 6.40 3.44 8.17
N ILE A 162 7.21 2.50 8.62
CA ILE A 162 7.58 2.35 10.03
C ILE A 162 9.09 2.32 10.09
N GLY A 163 9.65 3.13 10.98
CA GLY A 163 11.09 3.36 11.06
C GLY A 163 11.58 3.70 12.46
N GLY A 164 12.90 3.80 12.60
CA GLY A 164 13.55 4.17 13.86
C GLY A 164 13.45 5.65 14.20
N PRO A 165 14.14 6.11 15.26
CA PRO A 165 14.06 7.47 15.80
C PRO A 165 14.44 8.59 14.81
N ALA A 166 15.13 8.25 13.72
CA ALA A 166 15.54 9.18 12.66
C ALA A 166 14.51 9.31 11.52
N LEU A 167 13.45 8.50 11.50
CA LEU A 167 12.37 8.65 10.52
C LEU A 167 11.63 9.97 10.78
N ARG A 168 11.48 10.78 9.73
CA ARG A 168 10.86 12.09 9.78
C ARG A 168 9.83 12.21 8.66
N GLU A 169 8.58 12.46 9.02
CA GLU A 169 7.49 12.66 8.06
C GLU A 169 7.78 13.83 7.11
N GLN A 170 8.31 14.94 7.65
CA GLN A 170 8.67 16.15 6.90
C GLN A 170 9.73 15.93 5.83
N ASP A 171 10.52 14.84 5.91
CA ASP A 171 11.54 14.50 4.93
C ASP A 171 11.00 13.46 3.93
N LEU A 172 10.30 12.44 4.43
CA LEU A 172 9.79 11.33 3.60
C LEU A 172 8.59 11.73 2.73
N VAL A 173 7.67 12.55 3.23
CA VAL A 173 6.46 12.92 2.49
C VAL A 173 6.81 13.73 1.24
N PRO A 174 7.64 14.79 1.28
CA PRO A 174 8.03 15.51 0.07
C PRO A 174 8.73 14.63 -0.97
N LEU A 175 9.55 13.68 -0.52
CA LEU A 175 10.22 12.71 -1.40
C LEU A 175 9.21 11.84 -2.16
N LEU A 176 8.15 11.37 -1.50
CA LEU A 176 7.06 10.65 -2.14
C LEU A 176 6.21 11.57 -3.03
N GLU A 177 5.94 12.81 -2.61
CA GLU A 177 5.19 13.78 -3.40
C GLU A 177 5.89 14.12 -4.73
N ALA A 178 7.22 14.22 -4.72
CA ALA A 178 8.01 14.41 -5.93
C ALA A 178 7.84 13.26 -6.95
N CYS A 179 7.41 12.08 -6.51
CA CYS A 179 7.12 10.96 -7.39
C CYS A 179 5.71 11.01 -7.98
N LEU A 180 4.80 11.83 -7.48
CA LEU A 180 3.44 11.96 -8.03
C LEU A 180 3.48 12.66 -9.39
N LEU A 181 2.46 12.44 -10.22
CA LEU A 181 2.27 13.23 -11.43
C LEU A 181 2.17 14.73 -11.10
N THR A 182 2.71 15.55 -11.99
CA THR A 182 2.43 16.99 -12.04
C THR A 182 1.02 17.23 -12.59
N ASP A 183 0.56 18.48 -12.57
CA ASP A 183 -0.77 18.80 -13.09
C ASP A 183 -0.88 18.56 -14.61
N ASP A 184 0.17 18.90 -15.37
CA ASP A 184 0.23 18.68 -16.81
C ASP A 184 0.25 17.18 -17.14
N GLU A 185 1.12 16.40 -16.50
CA GLU A 185 1.18 14.94 -16.67
C GLU A 185 -0.14 14.27 -16.25
N LEU A 186 -0.84 14.80 -15.24
CA LEU A 186 -2.15 14.29 -14.83
C LEU A 186 -3.22 14.55 -15.92
N GLY A 187 -3.13 15.67 -16.64
CA GLY A 187 -3.98 15.94 -17.79
C GLY A 187 -3.80 14.90 -18.89
N GLU A 188 -2.55 14.67 -19.30
CA GLU A 188 -2.20 13.65 -20.32
C GLU A 188 -2.58 12.23 -19.87
N PHE A 189 -2.40 11.94 -18.59
CA PHE A 189 -2.82 10.69 -17.98
C PHE A 189 -4.31 10.43 -18.16
N TRP A 190 -5.16 11.44 -17.92
CA TRP A 190 -6.61 11.28 -18.06
C TRP A 190 -7.06 11.12 -19.51
N GLU A 191 -6.39 11.77 -20.47
CA GLU A 191 -6.64 11.56 -21.89
C GLU A 191 -6.34 10.10 -22.30
N ARG A 192 -5.19 9.57 -21.88
CA ARG A 192 -4.84 8.14 -22.09
C ARG A 192 -5.87 7.20 -21.48
N MET A 193 -6.30 7.48 -20.25
CA MET A 193 -7.22 6.64 -19.49
C MET A 193 -8.58 6.43 -20.18
N ARG A 194 -9.04 7.35 -21.01
CA ARG A 194 -10.31 7.23 -21.74
C ARG A 194 -10.35 6.06 -22.72
N HIS A 195 -9.17 5.55 -23.10
CA HIS A 195 -9.02 4.48 -24.08
C HIS A 195 -8.60 3.15 -23.46
N LEU A 196 -8.57 3.07 -22.12
CA LEU A 196 -8.17 1.86 -21.41
C LEU A 196 -9.41 1.17 -20.82
N GLU A 197 -9.46 -0.15 -21.02
CA GLU A 197 -10.49 -1.01 -20.44
C GLU A 197 -9.84 -2.19 -19.73
N VAL A 198 -10.51 -2.66 -18.69
CA VAL A 198 -10.10 -3.88 -17.99
C VAL A 198 -10.36 -5.07 -18.94
N PRO A 199 -9.34 -5.88 -19.27
CA PRO A 199 -9.54 -7.08 -20.07
C PRO A 199 -10.48 -8.07 -19.38
N ASN A 200 -11.29 -8.78 -20.16
CA ASN A 200 -12.26 -9.75 -19.63
C ASN A 200 -11.66 -11.11 -19.23
N ASP A 201 -10.38 -11.35 -19.55
CA ASP A 201 -9.67 -12.62 -19.28
C ASP A 201 -9.60 -12.96 -17.79
N ASP A 202 -9.67 -11.95 -16.91
CA ASP A 202 -9.67 -12.12 -15.46
C ASP A 202 -11.06 -12.40 -14.85
N PHE A 203 -12.13 -12.39 -15.67
CA PHE A 203 -13.55 -12.44 -15.28
C PHE A 203 -14.31 -13.61 -15.92
N ASP A 204 -13.61 -14.69 -16.24
CA ASP A 204 -14.18 -15.94 -16.70
C ASP A 204 -13.61 -17.14 -15.91
N MET A 205 -14.02 -18.36 -16.27
CA MET A 205 -13.54 -19.59 -15.62
C MET A 205 -12.03 -19.81 -15.80
N ASN A 206 -11.44 -19.34 -16.91
CA ASN A 206 -10.01 -19.50 -17.16
C ASN A 206 -9.19 -18.52 -16.32
N GLY A 207 -9.65 -17.28 -16.17
CA GLY A 207 -9.08 -16.28 -15.26
C GLY A 207 -9.11 -16.75 -13.81
N LEU A 208 -10.19 -17.42 -13.40
CA LEU A 208 -10.32 -18.06 -12.10
C LEU A 208 -9.26 -19.14 -11.87
N LEU A 209 -9.12 -20.07 -12.82
CA LEU A 209 -8.16 -21.17 -12.73
C LEU A 209 -6.71 -20.64 -12.67
N LYS A 210 -6.40 -19.61 -13.47
CA LYS A 210 -5.10 -18.92 -13.43
C LYS A 210 -4.81 -18.30 -12.05
N LYS A 211 -5.80 -17.65 -11.43
CA LYS A 211 -5.67 -17.06 -10.07
C LYS A 211 -5.51 -18.10 -8.98
N LEU A 212 -6.08 -19.29 -9.14
CA LEU A 212 -5.94 -20.42 -8.21
C LEU A 212 -4.64 -21.22 -8.41
N GLY A 213 -3.76 -20.80 -9.33
CA GLY A 213 -2.48 -21.46 -9.58
C GLY A 213 -2.60 -22.76 -10.38
N ALA A 214 -3.74 -23.01 -11.03
CA ALA A 214 -3.89 -24.12 -11.96
C ALA A 214 -3.04 -23.84 -13.21
N SER A 215 -1.78 -24.24 -13.15
CA SER A 215 -0.91 -24.30 -14.32
C SER A 215 -1.46 -25.39 -15.23
N GLN A 216 -1.86 -25.02 -16.45
CA GLN A 216 -2.22 -26.00 -17.46
C GLN A 216 -0.97 -26.87 -17.73
N GLU A 217 -0.94 -28.09 -17.19
CA GLU A 217 -0.02 -29.12 -17.67
C GLU A 217 -0.26 -29.26 -19.17
N ARG A 218 0.72 -28.87 -19.99
CA ARG A 218 0.73 -29.22 -21.40
C ARG A 218 0.98 -30.72 -21.47
N ALA A 219 -0.03 -31.45 -21.91
CA ALA A 219 0.15 -32.80 -22.40
C ALA A 219 0.84 -32.71 -23.76
N ASP A 220 2.13 -33.04 -23.80
CA ASP A 220 2.82 -33.51 -25.00
C ASP A 220 2.70 -35.05 -25.07
#